data_AF-A0A139CYW3-F1
#
_entry.id   AF-A0A139CYW3-F1
#
_cell.length_a   1.000
_cell.length_b   1.000
_cell.length_c   1.000
_cell.angle_alpha   90.00
_cell.angle_beta   90.00
_cell.angle_gamma   90.00
#
_symmetry.space_group_name_H-M   'P 1'
#
loop_
_entity.id
_entity.type
_entity.pdbx_description
1 polymer ?
#
loop_
_entity_poly.entity_id
_entity_poly.type
_entity_poly.pdbx_seq_one_letter_code
_entity_poly.pdbx_strand_id
1 'polypeptide(L)'
;GGALPFRGHVTLENIYNVLETYPGLKTITIQSGLRYDQPRTKLNELIKILNNELPNSKAHFYSETEYQQLYNYVGIFTANYLDAFFEIIPEVAELSDYMPKQRDRLARKSGVGYARDIARPEEIAKLVNIESIKNRLNKLNTDKKFALPRAITFTASLYSVGLPPVFIGTGRGLNEIKNKWGKSGLNEFLNNYPSLKADLKFASKFVNFKNINRFFNQKAVDYIEEDINFCCDFFDLDICRDKNIIKSDIYHMLMDSSLGVLFHLQKASDFSRPKEVELLENWLKEMGSIRGSLG
;
A
#
# COMPACT_ATOMS: atom_id res chain seq x y z
N GLY A 1 -12.25 0.91 7.61
CA GLY A 1 -11.17 1.05 6.62
C GLY A 1 -11.34 0.04 5.51
N GLY A 2 -10.30 -0.14 4.70
CA GLY A 2 -10.17 -1.28 3.79
C GLY A 2 -9.64 -2.52 4.51
N ALA A 3 -9.79 -3.68 3.88
CA ALA A 3 -9.31 -4.96 4.43
C ALA A 3 -7.80 -5.12 4.28
N LEU A 4 -7.20 -4.54 3.23
CA LEU A 4 -5.76 -4.64 2.99
C LEU A 4 -4.97 -3.62 3.84
N PRO A 5 -3.72 -3.95 4.24
CA PRO A 5 -2.88 -3.11 5.09
C PRO A 5 -2.81 -1.63 4.69
N PHE A 6 -2.48 -1.36 3.42
CA PHE A 6 -2.31 0.00 2.89
C PHE A 6 -3.57 0.89 3.01
N ARG A 7 -4.74 0.29 3.29
CA ARG A 7 -6.01 1.01 3.45
C ARG A 7 -6.65 0.81 4.83
N GLY A 8 -5.89 0.29 5.80
CA GLY A 8 -6.25 0.26 7.23
C GLY A 8 -6.39 -1.12 7.86
N HIS A 9 -6.17 -2.21 7.11
CA HIS A 9 -6.10 -3.58 7.64
C HIS A 9 -7.25 -4.00 8.59
N VAL A 10 -8.48 -3.61 8.27
CA VAL A 10 -9.63 -3.79 9.17
C VAL A 10 -10.21 -5.19 9.03
N THR A 11 -9.46 -6.20 9.45
CA THR A 11 -9.83 -7.63 9.44
C THR A 11 -10.03 -8.14 10.86
N LEU A 12 -10.70 -9.29 11.00
CA LEU A 12 -10.89 -9.93 12.31
C LEU A 12 -9.55 -10.23 12.98
N GLU A 13 -8.59 -10.70 12.20
CA GLU A 13 -7.27 -11.12 12.66
C GLU A 13 -6.39 -9.97 13.14
N ASN A 14 -6.68 -8.73 12.70
CA ASN A 14 -5.85 -7.56 12.98
C ASN A 14 -6.58 -6.47 13.79
N ILE A 15 -7.85 -6.66 14.13
CA ILE A 15 -8.67 -5.56 14.65
C ILE A 15 -8.13 -4.94 15.96
N TYR A 16 -7.54 -5.74 16.85
CA TYR A 16 -6.97 -5.20 18.08
C TYR A 16 -5.77 -4.29 17.81
N ASN A 17 -4.90 -4.63 16.86
CA ASN A 17 -3.81 -3.75 16.43
C ASN A 17 -4.35 -2.46 15.80
N VAL A 18 -5.45 -2.53 15.04
CA VAL A 18 -6.12 -1.35 14.46
C VAL A 18 -6.66 -0.44 15.57
N LEU A 19 -7.33 -1.00 16.56
CA LEU A 19 -7.88 -0.23 17.68
C LEU A 19 -6.79 0.42 18.54
N GLU A 20 -5.64 -0.25 18.70
CA GLU A 20 -4.46 0.29 19.39
C GLU A 20 -3.76 1.37 18.57
N THR A 21 -3.71 1.22 17.24
CA THR A 21 -3.11 2.20 16.32
C THR A 21 -3.96 3.46 16.19
N TYR A 22 -5.29 3.35 16.30
CA TYR A 22 -6.22 4.47 16.17
C TYR A 22 -6.99 4.71 17.47
N PRO A 23 -6.30 5.07 18.57
CA PRO A 23 -6.95 5.32 19.85
C PRO A 23 -7.89 6.52 19.73
N GLY A 24 -9.12 6.37 20.23
CA GLY A 24 -10.18 7.37 20.15
C GLY A 24 -11.12 7.22 18.96
N LEU A 25 -10.87 6.27 18.05
CA LEU A 25 -11.79 5.98 16.94
C LEU A 25 -13.17 5.57 17.47
N LYS A 26 -14.22 6.26 17.02
CA LYS A 26 -15.63 5.98 17.39
C LYS A 26 -16.44 5.31 16.30
N THR A 27 -15.97 5.38 15.06
CA THR A 27 -16.68 4.83 13.92
C THR A 27 -15.67 4.32 12.92
N ILE A 28 -15.91 3.11 12.39
CA ILE A 28 -15.07 2.53 11.36
C ILE A 28 -15.93 2.11 10.18
N THR A 29 -15.50 2.45 8.96
CA THR A 29 -16.21 2.04 7.75
C THR A 29 -16.00 0.56 7.48
N ILE A 30 -17.08 -0.21 7.32
CA ILE A 30 -17.03 -1.58 6.81
C ILE A 30 -17.22 -1.55 5.28
N GLN A 31 -16.12 -1.70 4.54
CA GLN A 31 -16.11 -1.59 3.07
C GLN A 31 -16.60 -2.89 2.37
N SER A 32 -16.83 -2.82 1.05
CA SER A 32 -17.32 -3.97 0.27
C SER A 32 -16.45 -5.22 0.42
N GLY A 33 -15.12 -5.10 0.42
CA GLY A 33 -14.25 -6.27 0.52
C GLY A 33 -14.48 -7.08 1.80
N LEU A 34 -14.76 -6.39 2.91
CA LEU A 34 -15.12 -7.06 4.17
C LEU A 34 -16.52 -7.68 4.15
N ARG A 35 -17.46 -7.10 3.39
CA ARG A 35 -18.85 -7.57 3.36
C ARG A 35 -19.09 -8.74 2.42
N TYR A 36 -18.33 -8.80 1.33
CA TYR A 36 -18.58 -9.72 0.23
C TYR A 36 -17.44 -10.72 -0.01
N ASP A 37 -16.19 -10.36 0.32
CA ASP A 37 -15.02 -11.21 0.04
C ASP A 37 -14.55 -11.99 1.28
N GLN A 38 -15.12 -11.71 2.47
CA GLN A 38 -14.80 -12.39 3.72
C GLN A 38 -15.95 -13.31 4.18
N PRO A 39 -15.65 -14.43 4.85
CA PRO A 39 -16.68 -15.29 5.44
C PRO A 39 -17.62 -14.51 6.38
N ARG A 40 -18.93 -14.71 6.23
CA ARG A 40 -19.95 -14.03 7.06
C ARG A 40 -19.74 -14.23 8.56
N THR A 41 -19.26 -15.41 8.96
CA THR A 41 -18.92 -15.73 10.35
C THR A 41 -17.84 -14.79 10.90
N LYS A 42 -16.75 -14.59 10.15
CA LYS A 42 -15.68 -13.65 10.54
C LYS A 42 -16.17 -12.21 10.61
N LEU A 43 -17.01 -11.79 9.66
CA LEU A 43 -17.56 -10.44 9.64
C LEU A 43 -18.45 -10.17 10.86
N ASN A 44 -19.30 -11.12 11.25
CA ASN A 44 -20.17 -10.98 12.42
C ASN A 44 -19.35 -10.87 13.71
N GLU A 45 -18.29 -11.65 13.84
CA GLU A 45 -17.38 -11.57 14.97
C GLU A 45 -16.63 -10.24 15.02
N LEU A 46 -16.11 -9.78 13.88
CA LEU A 46 -15.49 -8.45 13.75
C LEU A 46 -16.44 -7.33 14.19
N ILE A 47 -17.70 -7.36 13.74
CA ILE A 47 -18.71 -6.37 14.13
C ILE A 47 -18.99 -6.43 15.63
N LYS A 48 -19.06 -7.64 16.21
CA LYS A 48 -19.26 -7.82 17.65
C LYS A 48 -18.13 -7.17 18.47
N ILE A 49 -16.87 -7.39 18.06
CA ILE A 49 -15.71 -6.75 18.70
C ILE A 49 -15.82 -5.23 18.56
N LEU A 50 -16.03 -4.71 17.34
CA LEU A 50 -16.11 -3.27 17.10
C LEU A 50 -17.21 -2.57 17.91
N ASN A 51 -18.39 -3.19 18.02
CA ASN A 51 -19.50 -2.64 18.81
C ASN A 51 -19.17 -2.57 20.31
N ASN A 52 -18.33 -3.48 20.80
CA ASN A 52 -17.90 -3.49 22.20
C ASN A 52 -16.74 -2.50 22.45
N GLU A 53 -15.77 -2.42 21.54
CA GLU A 53 -14.53 -1.67 21.75
C GLU A 53 -14.63 -0.18 21.38
N LEU A 54 -15.27 0.17 20.25
CA LEU A 54 -15.33 1.56 19.76
C LEU A 54 -15.97 2.55 20.76
N PRO A 55 -17.08 2.21 21.46
CA PRO A 55 -17.65 3.11 22.47
C PRO A 55 -16.65 3.45 23.57
N ASN A 56 -15.80 2.50 23.94
CA ASN A 56 -14.84 2.61 25.04
C ASN A 56 -13.47 3.15 24.62
N SER A 57 -13.19 3.24 23.31
CA SER A 57 -11.91 3.76 22.79
C SER A 57 -11.64 5.19 23.26
N LYS A 58 -10.44 5.45 23.81
CA LYS A 58 -10.05 6.76 24.35
C LYS A 58 -9.00 7.40 23.45
N ALA A 59 -9.15 8.69 23.17
CA ALA A 59 -8.16 9.43 22.42
C ALA A 59 -6.84 9.47 23.18
N HIS A 60 -5.75 9.27 22.45
CA HIS A 60 -4.41 9.53 22.96
C HIS A 60 -4.05 11.00 22.69
N PHE A 61 -3.46 11.67 23.68
CA PHE A 61 -3.06 13.07 23.57
C PHE A 61 -1.54 13.16 23.56
N TYR A 62 -1.01 13.80 22.53
CA TYR A 62 0.41 14.06 22.38
C TYR A 62 0.77 15.45 22.89
N SER A 63 1.92 15.57 23.51
CA SER A 63 2.60 16.85 23.78
C SER A 63 3.06 17.50 22.47
N GLU A 64 3.40 18.79 22.52
CA GLU A 64 3.94 19.52 21.36
C GLU A 64 5.23 18.88 20.83
N THR A 65 6.08 18.37 21.72
CA THR A 65 7.32 17.69 21.36
C THR A 65 7.07 16.36 20.66
N GLU A 66 6.08 15.59 21.11
CA GLU A 66 5.68 14.33 20.46
C GLU A 66 5.05 14.60 19.09
N TYR A 67 4.15 15.59 18.97
CA TYR A 67 3.60 16.00 17.68
C TYR A 67 4.69 16.43 16.71
N GLN A 68 5.67 17.20 17.17
CA GLN A 68 6.78 17.63 16.33
C GLN A 68 7.60 16.43 15.83
N GLN A 69 7.79 15.41 16.67
CA GLN A 69 8.48 14.19 16.29
C GLN A 69 7.67 13.34 15.29
N LEU A 70 6.35 13.25 15.47
CA LEU A 70 5.46 12.64 14.49
C LEU A 70 5.53 13.35 13.12
N TYR A 71 5.57 14.69 13.10
CA TYR A 71 5.76 15.43 11.85
C TYR A 71 7.10 15.10 11.18
N ASN A 72 8.17 14.93 11.97
CA ASN A 72 9.47 14.51 11.44
C ASN A 72 9.41 13.11 10.80
N TYR A 73 8.72 12.15 11.44
CA TYR A 73 8.50 10.84 10.86
C TYR A 73 7.69 10.91 9.57
N VAL A 74 6.58 11.65 9.56
CA VAL A 74 5.76 11.87 8.35
C VAL A 74 6.61 12.44 7.22
N GLY A 75 7.48 13.42 7.51
CA GLY A 75 8.40 13.98 6.52
C GLY A 75 9.37 12.96 5.94
N ILE A 76 9.97 12.10 6.79
CA ILE A 76 10.87 11.01 6.37
C ILE A 76 10.16 10.02 5.46
N PHE A 77 9.01 9.48 5.90
CA PHE A 77 8.29 8.48 5.12
C PHE A 77 7.73 9.09 3.83
N THR A 78 7.27 10.34 3.86
CA THR A 78 6.81 11.04 2.65
C THR A 78 7.91 11.18 1.63
N ALA A 79 9.12 11.61 2.03
CA ALA A 79 10.24 11.76 1.12
C ALA A 79 10.61 10.43 0.47
N ASN A 80 10.81 9.38 1.27
CA ASN A 80 11.18 8.06 0.78
C ASN A 80 10.07 7.39 -0.06
N TYR A 81 8.80 7.61 0.28
CA TYR A 81 7.65 7.16 -0.51
C TYR A 81 7.63 7.86 -1.87
N LEU A 82 7.76 9.18 -1.92
CA LEU A 82 7.65 9.95 -3.14
C LEU A 82 8.82 9.69 -4.11
N ASP A 83 10.03 9.45 -3.59
CA ASP A 83 11.20 9.05 -4.38
C ASP A 83 10.90 7.79 -5.22
N ALA A 84 10.23 6.79 -4.64
CA ALA A 84 9.82 5.58 -5.37
C ALA A 84 8.52 5.77 -6.16
N PHE A 85 7.55 6.51 -5.60
CA PHE A 85 6.24 6.72 -6.20
C PHE A 85 6.33 7.32 -7.60
N PHE A 86 7.17 8.34 -7.80
CA PHE A 86 7.30 8.98 -9.11
C PHE A 86 7.94 8.07 -10.18
N GLU A 87 8.69 7.06 -9.77
CA GLU A 87 9.30 6.09 -10.68
C GLU A 87 8.34 4.94 -11.04
N ILE A 88 7.33 4.63 -10.21
CA ILE A 88 6.38 3.54 -10.45
C ILE A 88 5.03 4.00 -11.02
N ILE A 89 4.66 5.26 -10.80
CA ILE A 89 3.30 5.74 -11.10
C ILE A 89 2.90 5.64 -12.58
N PRO A 90 3.79 5.81 -13.58
CA PRO A 90 3.41 5.64 -14.99
C PRO A 90 2.87 4.24 -15.29
N GLU A 91 3.62 3.20 -14.92
CA GLU A 91 3.29 1.80 -15.16
C GLU A 91 2.07 1.37 -14.33
N VAL A 92 1.99 1.81 -13.07
CA VAL A 92 0.83 1.54 -12.20
C VAL A 92 -0.44 2.19 -12.74
N ALA A 93 -0.34 3.42 -13.27
CA ALA A 93 -1.47 4.13 -13.85
C ALA A 93 -2.00 3.42 -15.10
N GLU A 94 -1.13 2.85 -15.93
CA GLU A 94 -1.53 2.05 -17.08
C GLU A 94 -2.23 0.75 -16.65
N LEU A 95 -1.59 -0.05 -15.79
CA LEU A 95 -2.16 -1.31 -15.31
C LEU A 95 -3.53 -1.11 -14.62
N SER A 96 -3.69 0.00 -13.91
CA SER A 96 -4.93 0.31 -13.19
C SER A 96 -6.16 0.48 -14.09
N ASP A 97 -5.97 0.71 -15.39
CA ASP A 97 -7.08 0.81 -16.35
C ASP A 97 -7.68 -0.57 -16.69
N TYR A 98 -6.93 -1.66 -16.48
CA TYR A 98 -7.39 -3.05 -16.62
C TYR A 98 -8.03 -3.60 -15.33
N MET A 99 -8.09 -2.81 -14.24
CA MET A 99 -8.64 -3.30 -12.98
C MET A 99 -10.16 -3.44 -13.07
N PRO A 100 -10.73 -4.58 -12.62
CA PRO A 100 -12.14 -4.86 -12.75
C PRO A 100 -12.98 -3.84 -11.97
N LYS A 101 -14.02 -3.31 -12.61
CA LYS A 101 -14.93 -2.34 -12.00
C LYS A 101 -16.11 -3.06 -11.37
N GLN A 102 -16.23 -2.99 -10.04
CA GLN A 102 -17.36 -3.60 -9.30
C GLN A 102 -18.52 -2.63 -9.02
N ARG A 103 -18.43 -1.37 -9.45
CA ARG A 103 -19.51 -0.36 -9.34
C ARG A 103 -19.43 0.60 -10.51
N ASP A 104 -20.58 1.08 -10.97
CA ASP A 104 -20.66 2.18 -11.94
C ASP A 104 -19.99 3.43 -11.39
N ARG A 105 -18.98 3.90 -12.11
CA ARG A 105 -18.10 4.99 -11.68
C ARG A 105 -17.65 5.78 -12.89
N LEU A 106 -17.65 7.10 -12.77
CA LEU A 106 -17.08 8.01 -13.77
C LEU A 106 -15.61 7.68 -14.05
N ALA A 107 -15.26 7.64 -15.34
CA ALA A 107 -13.92 7.30 -15.81
C ALA A 107 -12.91 8.40 -15.48
N ARG A 108 -11.65 7.99 -15.26
CA ARG A 108 -10.52 8.92 -15.04
C ARG A 108 -10.19 9.75 -16.28
N LYS A 109 -10.26 9.15 -17.47
CA LYS A 109 -9.97 9.76 -18.77
C LYS A 109 -11.27 10.27 -19.41
N SER A 110 -11.92 11.26 -18.80
CA SER A 110 -13.09 11.93 -19.41
C SER A 110 -13.04 13.44 -19.14
N GLY A 111 -13.70 14.25 -19.97
CA GLY A 111 -13.77 15.72 -19.82
C GLY A 111 -14.45 16.21 -18.53
N VAL A 112 -15.03 15.27 -17.76
CA VAL A 112 -15.64 15.43 -16.43
C VAL A 112 -14.91 14.59 -15.35
N GLY A 113 -13.74 14.05 -15.68
CA GLY A 113 -12.93 13.25 -14.78
C GLY A 113 -12.35 14.11 -13.66
N TYR A 114 -12.55 13.68 -12.41
CA TYR A 114 -11.87 14.29 -11.26
C TYR A 114 -10.35 14.18 -11.44
N ALA A 115 -9.71 15.29 -11.82
CA ALA A 115 -8.28 15.48 -11.62
C ALA A 115 -8.02 15.27 -10.13
N ARG A 116 -7.22 14.27 -9.78
CA ARG A 116 -6.88 14.02 -8.39
C ARG A 116 -5.59 14.77 -8.08
N ASP A 117 -5.62 15.49 -6.97
CA ASP A 117 -4.51 16.32 -6.53
C ASP A 117 -3.26 15.47 -6.36
N ILE A 118 -2.16 16.02 -6.88
CA ILE A 118 -0.82 15.51 -6.69
C ILE A 118 -0.44 15.75 -5.22
N ALA A 119 0.43 14.90 -4.66
CA ALA A 119 0.96 15.10 -3.33
C ALA A 119 1.59 16.51 -3.19
N ARG A 120 1.37 17.15 -2.03
CA ARG A 120 1.89 18.48 -1.68
C ARG A 120 2.97 18.38 -0.60
N PRO A 121 4.17 17.86 -0.92
CA PRO A 121 5.27 17.70 0.03
C PRO A 121 5.70 19.02 0.68
N GLU A 122 5.45 20.16 0.01
CA GLU A 122 5.70 21.50 0.54
C GLU A 122 4.86 21.83 1.78
N GLU A 123 3.63 21.33 1.88
CA GLU A 123 2.79 21.52 3.08
C GLU A 123 3.32 20.69 4.26
N ILE A 124 3.83 19.50 3.98
CA ILE A 124 4.47 18.64 5.00
C ILE A 124 5.80 19.26 5.43
N ALA A 125 6.57 19.85 4.51
CA ALA A 125 7.84 20.50 4.81
C ALA A 125 7.69 21.66 5.82
N LYS A 126 6.54 22.34 5.85
CA LYS A 126 6.25 23.40 6.83
C LYS A 126 6.10 22.86 8.27
N LEU A 127 5.72 21.59 8.43
CA LEU A 127 5.47 20.95 9.73
C LEU A 127 6.70 20.26 10.32
N VAL A 128 7.62 19.83 9.46
CA VAL A 128 8.89 19.19 9.85
C VAL A 128 9.82 20.23 10.48
N ASN A 129 10.70 19.86 11.43
CA ASN A 129 11.72 20.77 11.97
C ASN A 129 13.17 20.39 11.60
N ILE A 130 13.35 19.31 10.84
CA ILE A 130 14.66 18.83 10.37
C ILE A 130 14.98 19.39 8.98
N GLU A 131 16.01 20.24 8.92
CA GLU A 131 16.37 20.99 7.72
C GLU A 131 16.71 20.11 6.51
N SER A 132 17.39 18.98 6.71
CA SER A 132 17.71 18.06 5.60
C SER A 132 16.47 17.42 4.97
N ILE A 133 15.42 17.15 5.76
CA ILE A 133 14.16 16.58 5.27
C ILE A 133 13.32 17.66 4.60
N LYS A 134 13.24 18.86 5.17
CA LYS A 134 12.60 20.02 4.52
C LYS A 134 13.14 20.25 3.12
N ASN A 135 14.46 20.28 3.00
CA ASN A 135 15.14 20.50 1.73
C ASN A 135 14.89 19.37 0.72
N ARG A 136 14.78 18.12 1.17
CA ARG A 136 14.39 17.00 0.29
C ARG A 136 12.95 17.18 -0.19
N LEU A 137 12.00 17.42 0.71
CA LEU A 137 10.58 17.58 0.37
C LEU A 137 10.34 18.74 -0.61
N ASN A 138 10.99 19.88 -0.40
CA ASN A 138 10.86 21.04 -1.29
C ASN A 138 11.51 20.86 -2.67
N LYS A 139 12.40 19.87 -2.84
CA LYS A 139 13.04 19.56 -4.12
C LYS A 139 12.27 18.53 -4.96
N LEU A 140 11.27 17.87 -4.38
CA LEU A 140 10.49 16.87 -5.09
C LEU A 140 9.63 17.54 -6.17
N ASN A 141 9.85 17.15 -7.43
CA ASN A 141 9.10 17.69 -8.55
C ASN A 141 7.69 17.07 -8.59
N THR A 142 6.69 17.85 -8.20
CA THR A 142 5.27 17.50 -8.22
C THR A 142 4.53 18.08 -9.43
N ASP A 143 5.22 18.80 -10.33
CA ASP A 143 4.60 19.41 -11.51
C ASP A 143 4.21 18.38 -12.58
N LYS A 144 4.75 17.16 -12.50
CA LYS A 144 4.38 16.06 -13.39
C LYS A 144 2.92 15.64 -13.14
N LYS A 145 2.04 16.02 -14.07
CA LYS A 145 0.63 15.60 -14.07
C LYS A 145 0.50 14.13 -14.48
N PHE A 146 0.32 13.26 -13.49
CA PHE A 146 -0.07 11.87 -13.72
C PHE A 146 -1.59 11.70 -13.60
N ALA A 147 -2.19 10.86 -14.46
CA ALA A 147 -3.59 10.46 -14.32
C ALA A 147 -3.76 9.45 -13.17
N LEU A 148 -3.65 9.93 -11.92
CA LEU A 148 -3.50 9.10 -10.72
C LEU A 148 -4.63 8.07 -10.55
N PRO A 149 -4.34 6.76 -10.43
CA PRO A 149 -5.33 5.72 -10.12
C PRO A 149 -5.98 5.89 -8.76
N ARG A 150 -7.22 5.41 -8.59
CA ARG A 150 -7.91 5.46 -7.29
C ARG A 150 -7.15 4.59 -6.30
N ALA A 151 -7.22 4.88 -5.00
CA ALA A 151 -6.54 4.08 -3.98
C ALA A 151 -6.81 2.57 -4.16
N ILE A 152 -8.06 2.16 -4.43
CA ILE A 152 -8.41 0.75 -4.72
C ILE A 152 -7.61 0.20 -5.91
N THR A 153 -7.66 0.87 -7.06
CA THR A 153 -7.01 0.37 -8.28
C THR A 153 -5.49 0.50 -8.20
N PHE A 154 -4.97 1.50 -7.48
CA PHE A 154 -3.55 1.64 -7.18
C PHE A 154 -3.06 0.45 -6.35
N THR A 155 -3.75 0.16 -5.25
CA THR A 155 -3.43 -0.99 -4.39
C THR A 155 -3.57 -2.30 -5.17
N ALA A 156 -4.66 -2.49 -5.91
CA ALA A 156 -4.88 -3.68 -6.72
C ALA A 156 -3.77 -3.91 -7.75
N SER A 157 -3.43 -2.90 -8.55
CA SER A 157 -2.34 -2.96 -9.53
C SER A 157 -1.02 -3.40 -8.90
N LEU A 158 -0.68 -2.77 -7.78
CA LEU A 158 0.58 -3.01 -7.08
C LEU A 158 0.67 -4.42 -6.49
N TYR A 159 -0.38 -4.91 -5.84
CA TYR A 159 -0.47 -6.30 -5.41
C TYR A 159 -0.40 -7.29 -6.59
N SER A 160 -0.95 -6.93 -7.75
CA SER A 160 -0.98 -7.78 -8.95
C SER A 160 0.36 -7.87 -9.69
N VAL A 161 1.32 -6.99 -9.41
CA VAL A 161 2.70 -7.08 -9.94
C VAL A 161 3.71 -7.53 -8.88
N GLY A 162 3.21 -7.91 -7.69
CA GLY A 162 4.03 -8.41 -6.61
C GLY A 162 4.69 -7.35 -5.75
N LEU A 163 4.21 -6.09 -5.82
CA LEU A 163 4.66 -4.99 -4.96
C LEU A 163 3.52 -4.53 -4.06
N PRO A 164 3.30 -5.13 -2.88
CA PRO A 164 2.35 -4.58 -1.92
C PRO A 164 2.74 -3.14 -1.51
N PRO A 165 1.85 -2.15 -1.65
CA PRO A 165 2.21 -0.73 -1.50
C PRO A 165 2.66 -0.31 -0.09
N VAL A 166 2.40 -1.14 0.92
CA VAL A 166 2.85 -0.88 2.30
C VAL A 166 4.38 -0.88 2.43
N PHE A 167 5.10 -1.52 1.51
CA PHE A 167 6.56 -1.50 1.52
C PHE A 167 7.15 -0.21 0.96
N ILE A 168 6.45 0.49 0.06
CA ILE A 168 7.01 1.65 -0.66
C ILE A 168 7.40 2.75 0.33
N GLY A 169 8.69 3.07 0.39
CA GLY A 169 9.29 4.06 1.29
C GLY A 169 9.40 3.63 2.76
N THR A 170 8.82 2.49 3.15
CA THR A 170 8.74 2.07 4.55
C THR A 170 10.08 1.59 5.09
N GLY A 171 10.81 0.76 4.34
CA GLY A 171 12.09 0.23 4.80
C GLY A 171 13.15 1.33 4.89
N ARG A 172 13.30 2.14 3.84
CA ARG A 172 14.19 3.32 3.85
C ARG A 172 13.80 4.32 4.92
N GLY A 173 12.50 4.55 5.14
CA GLY A 173 12.01 5.42 6.21
C GLY A 173 12.38 4.92 7.61
N LEU A 174 12.18 3.63 7.89
CA LEU A 174 12.61 2.99 9.14
C LEU A 174 14.13 3.04 9.31
N ASN A 175 14.89 2.80 8.24
CA ASN A 175 16.35 2.89 8.25
C ASN A 175 16.82 4.33 8.55
N GLU A 176 16.17 5.34 7.98
CA GLU A 176 16.47 6.74 8.24
C GLU A 176 16.15 7.14 9.69
N ILE A 177 15.05 6.63 10.27
CA ILE A 177 14.74 6.78 11.70
C ILE A 177 15.84 6.15 12.55
N LYS A 178 16.23 4.91 12.24
CA LYS A 178 17.30 4.19 12.93
C LYS A 178 18.62 4.96 12.89
N ASN A 179 18.97 5.55 11.75
CA ASN A 179 20.22 6.30 11.60
C ASN A 179 20.20 7.63 12.37
N LYS A 180 19.04 8.29 12.49
CA LYS A 180 18.90 9.58 13.17
C LYS A 180 18.73 9.46 14.68
N TRP A 181 17.95 8.48 15.15
CA TRP A 181 17.54 8.35 16.55
C TRP A 181 17.80 6.96 17.16
N GLY A 182 18.48 6.08 16.44
CA GLY A 182 18.82 4.75 16.94
C GLY A 182 17.61 3.87 17.25
N LYS A 183 17.79 2.95 18.20
CA LYS A 183 16.73 2.02 18.62
C LYS A 183 15.59 2.72 19.36
N SER A 184 15.87 3.80 20.10
CA SER A 184 14.85 4.53 20.84
C SER A 184 13.84 5.17 19.90
N GLY A 185 14.29 5.84 18.83
CA GLY A 185 13.40 6.44 17.85
C GLY A 185 12.59 5.41 17.05
N LEU A 186 13.15 4.23 16.79
CA LEU A 186 12.40 3.13 16.20
C LEU A 186 11.30 2.62 17.14
N ASN A 187 11.62 2.39 18.41
CA ASN A 187 10.64 1.93 19.39
C ASN A 187 9.53 2.96 19.59
N GLU A 188 9.88 4.25 19.67
CA GLU A 188 8.91 5.34 19.75
C GLU A 188 7.98 5.35 18.53
N PHE A 189 8.53 5.24 17.32
CA PHE A 189 7.72 5.15 16.10
C PHE A 189 6.78 3.94 16.11
N LEU A 190 7.28 2.75 16.47
CA LEU A 190 6.48 1.52 16.49
C LEU A 190 5.40 1.53 17.58
N ASN A 191 5.65 2.16 18.72
CA ASN A 191 4.63 2.36 19.76
C ASN A 191 3.48 3.25 19.25
N ASN A 192 3.76 4.17 18.32
CA ASN A 192 2.75 4.99 17.66
C ASN A 192 2.07 4.30 16.47
N TYR A 193 2.63 3.18 15.98
CA TYR A 193 2.04 2.39 14.90
C TYR A 193 2.09 0.88 15.15
N PRO A 194 1.37 0.36 16.15
CA PRO A 194 1.38 -1.07 16.53
C PRO A 194 1.05 -2.03 15.38
N SER A 195 0.14 -1.64 14.48
CA SER A 195 -0.28 -2.50 13.35
C SER A 195 0.81 -2.74 12.31
N LEU A 196 1.88 -1.94 12.26
CA LEU A 196 2.84 -1.99 11.14
C LEU A 196 3.47 -3.38 10.93
N LYS A 197 3.83 -4.09 12.02
CA LYS A 197 4.40 -5.44 11.88
C LYS A 197 3.40 -6.41 11.27
N ALA A 198 2.14 -6.37 11.71
CA ALA A 198 1.09 -7.23 11.20
C ALA A 198 0.74 -6.90 9.73
N ASP A 199 0.73 -5.61 9.40
CA ASP A 199 0.54 -5.07 8.05
C ASP A 199 1.59 -5.60 7.09
N LEU A 200 2.88 -5.46 7.45
CA LEU A 200 3.99 -5.94 6.63
C LEU A 200 4.03 -7.48 6.56
N LYS A 201 3.69 -8.18 7.64
CA LYS A 201 3.62 -9.65 7.66
C LYS A 201 2.50 -10.19 6.77
N PHE A 202 1.35 -9.52 6.71
CA PHE A 202 0.31 -9.90 5.76
C PHE A 202 0.79 -9.64 4.33
N ALA A 203 1.31 -8.44 4.08
CA ALA A 203 1.69 -8.00 2.76
C ALA A 203 2.86 -8.81 2.18
N SER A 204 3.82 -9.24 3.00
CA SER A 204 5.02 -9.98 2.55
C SER A 204 4.70 -11.25 1.76
N LYS A 205 3.54 -11.87 2.02
CA LYS A 205 3.05 -13.05 1.30
C LYS A 205 2.82 -12.82 -0.18
N PHE A 206 2.69 -11.56 -0.61
CA PHE A 206 2.36 -11.19 -1.98
C PHE A 206 3.53 -10.50 -2.69
N VAL A 207 4.72 -10.49 -2.07
CA VAL A 207 5.93 -9.92 -2.65
C VAL A 207 6.52 -10.87 -3.70
N ASN A 208 6.80 -10.37 -4.90
CA ASN A 208 7.43 -11.15 -5.96
C ASN A 208 8.54 -10.34 -6.67
N PHE A 209 9.78 -10.48 -6.19
CA PHE A 209 10.94 -9.77 -6.74
C PHE A 209 11.11 -9.98 -8.25
N LYS A 210 10.89 -11.20 -8.76
CA LYS A 210 10.99 -11.48 -10.20
C LYS A 210 10.03 -10.60 -11.00
N ASN A 211 8.79 -10.42 -10.54
CA ASN A 211 7.80 -9.62 -11.26
C ASN A 211 8.03 -8.12 -11.06
N ILE A 212 8.45 -7.70 -9.86
CA ILE A 212 8.89 -6.31 -9.60
C ILE A 212 10.00 -5.91 -10.59
N ASN A 213 11.06 -6.72 -10.69
CA ASN A 213 12.20 -6.49 -11.59
C ASN A 213 11.81 -6.47 -13.07
N ARG A 214 10.79 -7.22 -13.47
CA ARG A 214 10.31 -7.27 -14.85
C ARG A 214 9.39 -6.11 -15.20
N PHE A 215 8.65 -5.59 -14.23
CA PHE A 215 7.58 -4.62 -14.47
C PHE A 215 8.04 -3.16 -14.30
N PHE A 216 8.96 -2.90 -13.37
CA PHE A 216 9.45 -1.55 -13.09
C PHE A 216 10.84 -1.31 -13.65
N ASN A 217 11.18 -0.03 -13.87
CA ASN A 217 12.54 0.37 -14.25
C ASN A 217 13.54 0.14 -13.11
N GLN A 218 14.84 0.08 -13.43
CA GLN A 218 15.88 -0.24 -12.45
C GLN A 218 15.89 0.71 -11.25
N LYS A 219 15.68 2.02 -11.47
CA LYS A 219 15.70 3.00 -10.40
C LYS A 219 14.56 2.78 -9.39
N ALA A 220 13.36 2.46 -9.87
CA ALA A 220 12.26 2.05 -9.01
C ALA A 220 12.60 0.77 -8.24
N VAL A 221 13.12 -0.24 -8.93
CA VAL A 221 13.51 -1.53 -8.34
C VAL A 221 14.50 -1.34 -7.20
N ASP A 222 15.54 -0.53 -7.38
CA ASP A 222 16.56 -0.28 -6.35
C ASP A 222 15.93 0.23 -5.04
N TYR A 223 15.01 1.21 -5.14
CA TYR A 223 14.26 1.72 -4.00
C TYR A 223 13.36 0.66 -3.34
N ILE A 224 12.63 -0.09 -4.16
CA ILE A 224 11.68 -1.10 -3.70
C ILE A 224 12.39 -2.26 -3.00
N GLU A 225 13.50 -2.74 -3.57
CA GLU A 225 14.25 -3.85 -2.99
C GLU A 225 14.89 -3.44 -1.66
N GLU A 226 15.43 -2.22 -1.56
CA GLU A 226 15.93 -1.70 -0.28
C GLU A 226 14.81 -1.66 0.77
N ASP A 227 13.63 -1.16 0.40
CA ASP A 227 12.48 -1.06 1.29
C ASP A 227 12.01 -2.44 1.79
N ILE A 228 11.83 -3.40 0.88
CA ILE A 228 11.37 -4.74 1.21
C ILE A 228 12.42 -5.46 2.06
N ASN A 229 13.68 -5.47 1.63
CA ASN A 229 14.74 -6.20 2.33
C ASN A 229 14.90 -5.68 3.76
N PHE A 230 14.94 -4.36 3.94
CA PHE A 230 15.02 -3.78 5.28
C PHE A 230 13.83 -4.19 6.15
N CYS A 231 12.60 -4.12 5.64
CA CYS A 231 11.41 -4.52 6.40
C CYS A 231 11.44 -6.01 6.77
N CYS A 232 11.84 -6.88 5.84
CA CYS A 232 11.87 -8.31 6.09
C CYS A 232 12.98 -8.70 7.07
N ASP A 233 14.14 -8.04 7.03
CA ASP A 233 15.18 -8.19 8.07
C ASP A 233 14.74 -7.67 9.43
N PHE A 234 14.17 -6.46 9.46
CA PHE A 234 13.85 -5.77 10.69
C PHE A 234 12.71 -6.44 11.46
N PHE A 235 11.71 -6.99 10.76
CA PHE A 235 10.56 -7.64 11.38
C PHE A 235 10.59 -9.16 11.36
N ASP A 236 11.67 -9.76 10.85
CA ASP A 236 11.85 -11.21 10.69
C ASP A 236 10.72 -11.84 9.86
N LEU A 237 10.60 -11.37 8.61
CA LEU A 237 9.56 -11.79 7.67
C LEU A 237 10.13 -12.83 6.68
N ASP A 238 10.18 -14.10 7.09
CA ASP A 238 10.72 -15.21 6.29
C ASP A 238 10.10 -15.36 4.89
N ILE A 239 8.82 -14.99 4.75
CA ILE A 239 8.03 -15.23 3.55
C ILE A 239 8.54 -14.44 2.33
N CYS A 240 9.21 -13.30 2.54
CA CYS A 240 9.80 -12.53 1.42
C CYS A 240 10.94 -13.28 0.70
N ARG A 241 11.52 -14.30 1.34
CA ARG A 241 12.79 -14.93 0.94
C ARG A 241 12.65 -16.37 0.49
N ASP A 242 11.54 -17.02 0.82
CA ASP A 242 11.32 -18.41 0.47
C ASP A 242 10.85 -18.57 -0.98
N LYS A 243 11.83 -18.84 -1.86
CA LYS A 243 11.60 -19.11 -3.30
C LYS A 243 10.75 -20.34 -3.56
N ASN A 244 10.58 -21.26 -2.60
CA ASN A 244 9.79 -22.48 -2.77
C ASN A 244 8.30 -22.24 -2.49
N ILE A 245 7.96 -21.36 -1.54
CA ILE A 245 6.58 -20.93 -1.29
C ILE A 245 6.05 -20.16 -2.51
N ILE A 246 6.84 -19.25 -3.08
CA ILE A 246 6.49 -18.47 -4.28
C ILE A 246 6.20 -19.38 -5.50
N LYS A 247 6.87 -20.53 -5.62
CA LYS A 247 6.68 -21.45 -6.76
C LYS A 247 5.44 -22.34 -6.66
N SER A 248 4.92 -22.57 -5.46
CA SER A 248 3.81 -23.50 -5.22
C SER A 248 2.48 -22.81 -4.91
N ASP A 249 2.49 -21.50 -4.68
CA ASP A 249 1.30 -20.70 -4.41
C ASP A 249 0.58 -20.28 -5.71
N ILE A 250 -0.74 -20.55 -5.76
CA ILE A 250 -1.64 -20.16 -6.84
C ILE A 250 -1.61 -18.65 -7.07
N TYR A 251 -1.45 -17.84 -6.03
CA TYR A 251 -1.38 -16.39 -6.18
C TYR A 251 -0.22 -15.96 -7.10
N HIS A 252 0.97 -16.51 -6.87
CA HIS A 252 2.16 -16.18 -7.65
C HIS A 252 2.10 -16.75 -9.07
N MET A 253 1.47 -17.92 -9.27
CA MET A 253 1.21 -18.46 -10.61
C MET A 253 0.26 -17.58 -11.43
N LEU A 254 -0.83 -17.10 -10.81
CA LEU A 254 -1.75 -16.14 -11.42
C LEU A 254 -1.04 -14.82 -11.73
N MET A 255 -0.21 -14.34 -10.80
CA MET A 255 0.57 -13.13 -10.97
C MET A 255 1.50 -13.21 -12.19
N ASP A 256 2.32 -14.27 -12.28
CA ASP A 256 3.23 -14.50 -13.41
C ASP A 256 2.49 -14.59 -14.75
N SER A 257 1.33 -15.27 -14.76
CA SER A 257 0.49 -15.42 -15.96
C SER A 257 -0.14 -14.09 -16.39
N SER A 258 -0.68 -13.33 -15.43
CA SER A 258 -1.31 -12.03 -15.67
C SER A 258 -0.32 -11.01 -16.23
N LEU A 259 0.92 -11.01 -15.72
CA LEU A 259 1.98 -10.14 -16.20
C LEU A 259 2.38 -10.44 -17.66
N GLY A 260 2.38 -11.72 -18.05
CA GLY A 260 2.62 -12.13 -19.44
C GLY A 260 1.56 -11.58 -20.41
N VAL A 261 0.28 -11.68 -20.04
CA VAL A 261 -0.84 -11.14 -20.83
C VAL A 261 -0.79 -9.61 -20.86
N LEU A 262 -0.47 -8.96 -19.75
CA LEU A 262 -0.33 -7.50 -19.69
C LEU A 262 0.74 -7.00 -20.67
N PHE A 263 1.94 -7.59 -20.67
CA PHE A 263 2.99 -7.21 -21.61
C PHE A 263 2.59 -7.47 -23.07
N HIS A 264 1.78 -8.50 -23.32
CA HIS A 264 1.23 -8.73 -24.65
C HIS A 264 0.26 -7.62 -25.08
N LEU A 265 -0.62 -7.20 -24.17
CA LEU A 265 -1.57 -6.11 -24.40
C LEU A 265 -0.88 -4.76 -24.60
N GLN A 266 0.17 -4.44 -23.82
CA GLN A 266 0.94 -3.19 -23.96
C GLN A 266 1.67 -3.08 -25.31
N LYS A 267 2.09 -4.21 -25.89
CA LYS A 267 2.75 -4.24 -27.21
C LYS A 267 1.76 -4.17 -28.37
N ALA A 268 0.51 -4.54 -28.15
CA ALA A 268 -0.52 -4.47 -29.17
C ALA A 268 -0.94 -3.01 -29.34
N SER A 269 -0.74 -2.45 -30.53
CA SER A 269 -1.07 -1.05 -30.86
C SER A 269 -2.57 -0.75 -30.86
N ASP A 270 -3.41 -1.74 -30.54
CA ASP A 270 -4.84 -1.71 -30.75
C ASP A 270 -5.55 -2.39 -29.57
N PHE A 271 -6.42 -1.64 -28.86
CA PHE A 271 -7.23 -2.11 -27.72
C PHE A 271 -8.34 -3.11 -28.14
N SER A 272 -8.25 -3.69 -29.33
CA SER A 272 -9.26 -4.55 -29.98
C SER A 272 -9.13 -6.03 -29.59
N ARG A 273 -8.74 -6.31 -28.34
CA ARG A 273 -8.50 -7.67 -27.83
C ARG A 273 -9.37 -8.01 -26.60
N PRO A 274 -10.70 -8.11 -26.79
CA PRO A 274 -11.64 -8.25 -25.68
C PRO A 274 -11.41 -9.53 -24.87
N LYS A 275 -10.95 -10.62 -25.51
CA LYS A 275 -10.72 -11.91 -24.83
C LYS A 275 -9.51 -11.87 -23.90
N GLU A 276 -8.42 -11.26 -24.34
CA GLU A 276 -7.20 -11.13 -23.53
C GLU A 276 -7.43 -10.18 -22.35
N VAL A 277 -8.18 -9.09 -22.56
CA VAL A 277 -8.60 -8.20 -21.48
C VAL A 277 -9.50 -8.93 -20.48
N GLU A 278 -10.51 -9.68 -20.95
CA GLU A 278 -11.39 -10.47 -20.09
C GLU A 278 -10.61 -11.53 -19.27
N LEU A 279 -9.65 -12.22 -19.90
CA LEU A 279 -8.78 -13.17 -19.24
C LEU A 279 -7.95 -12.51 -18.13
N LEU A 280 -7.33 -11.36 -18.44
CA LEU A 280 -6.57 -10.58 -17.47
C LEU A 280 -7.46 -10.14 -16.30
N GLU A 281 -8.63 -9.57 -16.57
CA GLU A 281 -9.58 -9.15 -15.54
C GLU A 281 -9.99 -10.30 -14.62
N ASN A 282 -10.22 -11.49 -15.17
CA ASN A 282 -10.59 -12.66 -14.37
C ASN A 282 -9.46 -13.09 -13.44
N TRP A 283 -8.21 -13.15 -13.91
CA TRP A 283 -7.07 -13.43 -13.02
C TRP A 283 -6.85 -12.35 -11.96
N LEU A 284 -7.06 -11.08 -12.31
CA LEU A 284 -6.99 -9.97 -11.34
C LEU A 284 -8.06 -10.10 -10.25
N LYS A 285 -9.27 -10.55 -10.59
CA LYS A 285 -10.35 -10.87 -9.63
C LYS A 285 -9.96 -12.03 -8.72
N GLU A 286 -9.44 -13.13 -9.28
CA GLU A 286 -9.02 -14.29 -8.50
C GLU A 286 -7.91 -13.96 -7.51
N MET A 287 -6.89 -13.20 -7.94
CA MET A 287 -5.87 -12.69 -7.02
C MET A 287 -6.49 -11.81 -5.93
N GLY A 288 -7.46 -10.96 -6.28
CA GLY A 288 -8.23 -10.15 -5.31
C GLY A 288 -8.97 -11.00 -4.27
N SER A 289 -9.57 -12.09 -4.71
CA SER A 289 -10.25 -13.07 -3.86
C SER A 289 -9.27 -13.74 -2.89
N ILE A 290 -8.12 -14.22 -3.37
CA ILE A 290 -7.11 -14.89 -2.54
C ILE A 290 -6.59 -13.97 -1.42
N ARG A 291 -6.33 -12.69 -1.73
CA ARG A 291 -5.91 -11.70 -0.72
C ARG A 291 -7.07 -11.08 0.07
N GLY A 292 -8.31 -11.48 -0.19
CA GLY A 292 -9.51 -11.08 0.55
C GLY A 292 -10.00 -9.65 0.29
N SER A 293 -9.54 -9.00 -0.79
CA SER A 293 -10.02 -7.71 -1.30
C SER A 293 -9.28 -7.36 -2.59
N LEU A 294 -9.96 -6.75 -3.56
CA LEU A 294 -9.31 -6.24 -4.76
C LEU A 294 -8.23 -5.19 -4.43
N GLY A 295 -8.56 -4.21 -3.58
CA GLY A 295 -7.68 -3.07 -3.28
C GLY A 295 -8.14 -2.19 -2.13
#